data_AF-A0A133ZUB1-F1
#
_entry.id   AF-A0A133ZUB1-F1
#
_cell.length_a   1.000
_cell.length_b   1.000
_cell.length_c   1.000
_cell.angle_alpha   90.00
_cell.angle_beta   90.00
_cell.angle_gamma   90.00
#
_symmetry.space_group_name_H-M   'P 1'
#
loop_
_entity.id
_entity.type
_entity.pdbx_description
1 polymer ?
#
loop_
_entity_poly.entity_id
_entity_poly.type
_entity_poly.pdbx_seq_one_letter_code
_entity_poly.pdbx_strand_id
1 'polypeptide(L)' 'MSFVYADTLTHTIQNKLQGRDNKIIKDHFLCYSYQERCKVKTVVIDMNSAYKNIIESYFQMRR' A
#
# COMPACT_ATOMS: atom_id res chain seq x y z
N MET A 1 7.34 -9.64 9.26
CA MET A 1 7.10 -9.03 7.93
C MET A 1 7.04 -7.52 8.10
N SER A 2 7.79 -6.79 7.28
CA SER A 2 7.87 -5.32 7.29
C SER A 2 7.02 -4.71 6.19
N PHE A 3 6.56 -3.46 6.37
CA PHE A 3 5.90 -2.69 5.31
C PHE A 3 6.96 -1.96 4.48
N VAL A 4 6.97 -2.18 3.15
CA VAL A 4 7.87 -1.50 2.22
C VAL A 4 7.00 -0.72 1.24
N TYR A 5 7.37 0.53 0.96
CA TYR A 5 6.70 1.32 -0.07
C TYR A 5 7.73 1.99 -0.98
N ALA A 6 7.31 2.19 -2.23
CA ALA A 6 8.13 2.72 -3.29
C ALA A 6 7.35 3.79 -4.05
N ASP A 7 8.09 4.68 -4.71
CA ASP A 7 7.52 5.55 -5.71
C ASP A 7 7.17 4.72 -6.95
N THR A 8 5.93 4.86 -7.42
CA THR A 8 5.41 4.06 -8.53
C THR A 8 5.97 4.46 -9.89
N LEU A 9 6.43 5.71 -10.06
CA LEU A 9 6.97 6.21 -11.33
C LEU A 9 8.46 5.90 -11.47
N THR A 10 9.22 6.08 -10.40
CA THR A 10 10.68 5.86 -10.42
C THR A 10 11.07 4.45 -9.99
N HIS A 11 10.11 3.63 -9.56
CA HIS A 11 10.33 2.31 -8.96
C HIS A 11 11.33 2.30 -7.80
N THR A 12 11.55 3.45 -7.18
CA THR A 12 12.54 3.60 -6.11
C THR A 12 11.88 3.31 -4.76
N ILE A 13 12.45 2.36 -4.00
CA ILE A 13 12.02 2.07 -2.63
C ILE A 13 12.29 3.31 -1.78
N GLN A 14 11.24 3.85 -1.18
CA GLN A 14 11.31 5.05 -0.37
C GLN A 14 11.69 4.70 1.07
N ASN A 15 11.05 3.68 1.65
CA ASN A 15 11.35 3.24 3.01
C ASN A 15 10.84 1.83 3.30
N LYS A 16 11.38 1.25 4.36
CA LYS A 16 10.94 0.00 4.98
C LYS A 16 10.65 0.26 6.46
N LEU A 17 9.39 0.12 6.85
CA LEU A 17 8.98 0.28 8.24
C LEU A 17 9.36 -0.95 9.07
N GLN A 18 9.62 -0.73 10.36
CA GLN A 18 10.00 -1.79 11.30
C GLN A 18 8.89 -2.84 11.51
N GLY A 19 7.63 -2.45 11.27
CA GLY A 19 6.47 -3.33 11.31
C GLY A 19 5.45 -3.02 10.21
N ARG A 20 4.32 -3.72 10.26
CA ARG A 20 3.23 -3.60 9.27
C ARG A 20 1.85 -3.50 9.91
N ASP A 21 1.78 -3.34 11.23
CA ASP A 21 0.49 -3.12 11.87
C ASP A 21 -0.06 -1.73 11.53
N ASN A 22 -1.37 -1.59 11.65
CA ASN A 22 -2.07 -0.38 11.26
C ASN A 22 -1.61 0.85 12.07
N LYS A 23 -1.15 0.66 13.32
CA LYS A 23 -0.69 1.76 14.17
C LYS A 23 0.63 2.31 13.64
N ILE A 24 1.62 1.46 13.40
CA ILE A 24 2.93 1.84 12.84
C ILE A 24 2.78 2.56 11.50
N ILE A 25 1.96 2.02 10.59
CA ILE A 25 1.75 2.61 9.27
C ILE A 25 1.07 3.98 9.40
N LYS A 26 0.00 4.07 10.22
CA LYS A 26 -0.74 5.32 10.43
C LYS A 26 0.15 6.40 11.04
N ASP A 27 0.87 6.08 12.11
CA ASP A 27 1.74 7.02 12.82
C ASP A 27 2.84 7.53 11.88
N HIS A 28 3.43 6.65 11.06
CA HIS A 28 4.41 7.05 10.05
C HIS A 28 3.85 8.04 9.02
N PHE A 29 2.70 7.74 8.39
CA PHE A 29 2.16 8.61 7.35
C PHE A 29 1.52 9.90 7.91
N LEU A 30 1.11 9.94 9.18
CA LEU A 30 0.63 11.16 9.82
C LEU A 30 1.72 12.19 10.09
N CYS A 31 3.00 11.83 10.03
CA CYS A 31 4.11 12.80 10.05
C CYS A 31 4.10 13.73 8.83
N TYR A 32 3.49 13.32 7.72
CA TYR A 32 3.31 14.19 6.56
C TYR A 32 2.09 15.11 6.74
N SER A 33 2.25 16.37 6.33
CA SER A 33 1.15 17.34 6.37
C SER A 33 -0.05 16.84 5.57
N TYR A 34 -1.24 17.33 5.92
CA TYR A 34 -2.46 17.00 5.17
C TYR A 34 -2.32 17.35 3.68
N GLN A 35 -1.73 18.50 3.37
CA GLN A 35 -1.49 18.95 1.99
C GLN A 35 -0.60 17.97 1.21
N GLU A 36 0.49 17.48 1.80
CA GLU A 36 1.36 16.49 1.15
C GLU A 36 0.63 15.17 0.92
N ARG A 37 -0.13 14.70 1.91
CA ARG A 37 -0.92 13.46 1.78
C ARG A 37 -1.97 13.55 0.67
N CYS A 38 -2.59 14.72 0.47
CA CYS A 38 -3.54 14.94 -0.63
C CYS A 38 -2.90 14.90 -2.03
N LYS A 39 -1.56 14.98 -2.16
CA LYS A 39 -0.88 14.84 -3.46
C LYS A 39 -0.81 13.39 -3.93
N VAL A 40 -0.99 12.42 -3.03
CA VAL A 40 -1.01 10.99 -3.39
C VAL A 40 -2.27 10.69 -4.19
N LYS A 41 -2.11 10.37 -5.48
CA LYS A 41 -3.22 10.11 -6.40
C LYS A 41 -3.65 8.65 -6.44
N THR A 42 -2.69 7.74 -6.26
CA THR A 42 -2.91 6.30 -6.39
C THR A 42 -2.12 5.57 -5.33
N VAL A 43 -2.74 4.60 -4.68
CA VAL A 43 -2.08 3.67 -3.76
C VAL A 43 -2.27 2.27 -4.33
N VAL A 44 -1.16 1.59 -4.63
CA VAL A 44 -1.15 0.19 -5.05
C VAL A 44 -0.63 -0.63 -3.87
N ILE A 45 -1.42 -1.60 -3.44
CA ILE A 45 -1.06 -2.50 -2.35
C ILE A 45 -0.91 -3.89 -2.94
N ASP A 46 0.24 -4.51 -2.70
CA ASP A 46 0.45 -5.91 -3.03
C ASP A 46 -0.44 -6.76 -2.11
N MET A 47 -1.60 -7.16 -2.64
CA MET A 47 -2.46 -8.10 -1.94
C MET A 47 -1.85 -9.48 -2.06
N ASN A 48 -1.70 -10.15 -0.90
CA ASN A 48 -1.32 -11.55 -0.85
C ASN A 48 -2.12 -12.35 -1.89
N SER A 49 -1.42 -13.17 -2.69
CA SER A 49 -1.99 -13.96 -3.79
C SER A 49 -3.18 -14.83 -3.36
N ALA A 50 -3.29 -15.19 -2.08
CA ALA A 50 -4.47 -15.86 -1.53
C ALA A 50 -5.77 -15.07 -1.75
N TYR A 51 -5.72 -13.73 -1.81
CA TYR A 51 -6.87 -12.88 -2.09
C TYR A 51 -7.27 -12.87 -3.56
N LYS A 52 -6.40 -13.27 -4.49
CA LYS A 52 -6.75 -13.39 -5.92
C LYS A 52 -7.88 -14.39 -6.10
N ASN A 53 -7.75 -15.57 -5.50
CA ASN A 53 -8.77 -16.63 -5.56
C ASN A 53 -10.09 -16.18 -4.91
N ILE A 54 -10.00 -15.40 -3.82
CA ILE A 54 -11.15 -14.82 -3.13
C ILE A 54 -11.85 -13.80 -4.06
N ILE A 55 -11.12 -12.84 -4.63
CA ILE A 55 -11.68 -11.82 -5.52
C ILE A 55 -12.31 -12.45 -6.77
N GLU A 56 -11.66 -13.44 -7.40
CA GLU A 56 -12.21 -14.19 -8.54
C GLU A 56 -13.48 -14.98 -8.17
N SER A 57 -13.64 -15.40 -6.90
CA SER A 57 -14.84 -16.09 -6.43
C SER A 57 -16.02 -15.13 -6.15
N TYR A 58 -15.75 -13.88 -5.77
CA TYR A 58 -16.78 -12.88 -5.44
C TYR A 58 -17.16 -12.01 -6.63
N PHE A 59 -16.26 -11.81 -7.59
CA PHE A 59 -16.47 -10.94 -8.74
C PHE A 59 -16.14 -11.71 -10.01
N GLN A 60 -17.11 -11.84 -10.92
CA GLN A 60 -16.87 -12.40 -12.25
C GLN A 60 -16.03 -11.42 -13.08
N MET A 61 -14.71 -11.46 -12.89
CA MET A 61 -13.78 -10.74 -13.74
C MET A 61 -13.74 -11.45 -15.10
N ARG A 62 -14.44 -10.89 -16.09
CA ARG A 62 -14.31 -11.33 -17.49
C ARG A 62 -12.86 -11.11 -17.93
N ARG A 63 -12.22 -12.19 -18.37
CA ARG A 63 -10.88 -12.16 -18.99
C ARG A 63 -10.88 -11.36 -20.27
#